data_AF-A0A2K5QEY1-F1
#
_entry.id   AF-A0A2K5QEY1-F1
#
_cell.length_a   1.000
_cell.length_b   1.000
_cell.length_c   1.000
_cell.angle_alpha   90.00
_cell.angle_beta   90.00
_cell.angle_gamma   90.00
#
_symmetry.space_group_name_H-M   'P 1'
#
loop_
_entity.id
_entity.type
_entity.pdbx_description
1 polymer ?
#
loop_
_entity_poly.entity_id
_entity_poly.type
_entity_poly.pdbx_seq_one_letter_code
_entity_poly.pdbx_strand_id
1 'polypeptide(L)'
;MFDAEYDEGESTYFDDLKGEMQKQAELNCAEFEDQDDEARIENVPCKFVQNFDPHYPIILGGLGNSEGNVGYVQMHLKKHRWYKKILKFQDPVIFSVGWRSFQTIPLCYIEDHNGRQRLLKYTTQYMHCRKWGFAIFWPGWS
;
A
#
# COMPACT_ATOMS: atom_id res chain seq x y z
N MET A 1 24.01 -40.75 -15.80
CA MET A 1 23.59 -41.05 -14.42
C MET A 1 23.96 -39.79 -13.65
N PHE A 2 22.99 -38.90 -13.48
CA PHE A 2 23.14 -37.63 -12.78
C PHE A 2 22.66 -37.89 -11.36
N ASP A 3 23.48 -37.49 -10.39
CA ASP A 3 23.55 -38.03 -9.04
C ASP A 3 22.26 -37.91 -8.23
N ALA A 4 21.75 -39.07 -7.77
CA ALA A 4 20.65 -39.21 -6.81
C ALA A 4 21.05 -38.81 -5.37
N GLU A 5 22.29 -38.37 -5.15
CA GLU A 5 22.83 -37.99 -3.84
C GLU A 5 22.55 -36.51 -3.45
N TYR A 6 21.95 -35.71 -4.34
CA TYR A 6 21.46 -34.36 -3.99
C TYR A 6 19.98 -34.31 -3.60
N ASP A 7 19.24 -35.43 -3.71
CA ASP A 7 17.87 -35.58 -3.18
C ASP A 7 17.85 -36.05 -1.71
N GLU A 8 19.01 -36.37 -1.13
CA GLU A 8 19.19 -36.72 0.30
C GLU A 8 19.56 -35.50 1.17
N GLY A 9 19.29 -34.28 0.71
CA GLY A 9 19.37 -33.08 1.55
C GLY A 9 18.05 -32.88 2.28
N GLU A 10 18.05 -33.03 3.60
CA GLU A 10 16.93 -32.77 4.51
C GLU A 10 15.96 -31.69 3.98
N SER A 11 14.66 -32.01 3.96
CA SER A 11 13.59 -31.05 3.64
C SER A 11 13.90 -29.72 4.30
N THR A 12 14.22 -28.71 3.49
CA THR A 12 14.68 -27.44 4.06
C THR A 12 13.49 -26.78 4.78
N TYR A 13 13.75 -26.00 5.84
CA TYR A 13 12.71 -25.19 6.51
C TYR A 13 11.86 -24.35 5.52
N PHE A 14 12.46 -24.00 4.36
CA PHE A 14 11.77 -23.31 3.28
C PHE A 14 10.76 -24.20 2.54
N ASP A 15 11.04 -25.50 2.38
CA ASP A 15 10.13 -26.48 1.77
C ASP A 15 8.93 -26.77 2.68
N ASP A 16 9.15 -26.84 3.99
CA ASP A 16 8.07 -26.98 4.98
C ASP A 16 7.14 -25.78 4.98
N LEU A 17 7.69 -24.55 5.01
CA LEU A 17 6.92 -23.30 4.91
C LEU A 17 6.11 -23.24 3.61
N LYS A 18 6.72 -23.63 2.48
CA LYS A 18 6.03 -23.68 1.20
C LYS A 18 4.90 -24.71 1.21
N GLY A 19 5.12 -25.87 1.84
CA GLY A 19 4.11 -26.89 2.05
C GLY A 19 2.94 -26.43 2.92
N GLU A 20 3.20 -25.69 4.00
CA GLU A 20 2.14 -25.09 4.84
C GLU A 20 1.33 -24.04 4.08
N MET A 21 2.01 -23.15 3.33
CA MET A 21 1.34 -22.16 2.48
C MET A 21 0.47 -22.83 1.41
N GLN A 22 0.95 -23.92 0.82
CA GLN A 22 0.23 -24.65 -0.20
C GLN A 22 -1.00 -25.36 0.37
N LYS A 23 -0.87 -26.03 1.53
CA LYS A 23 -2.00 -26.64 2.24
C LYS A 23 -3.07 -25.61 2.60
N GLN A 24 -2.66 -24.44 3.08
CA GLN A 24 -3.60 -23.36 3.41
C GLN A 24 -4.31 -22.83 2.15
N ALA A 25 -3.59 -22.72 1.02
CA ALA A 25 -4.18 -22.32 -0.25
C ALA A 25 -5.17 -23.36 -0.78
N GLU A 26 -4.84 -24.65 -0.69
CA GLU A 26 -5.71 -25.77 -1.09
C GLU A 26 -6.98 -25.83 -0.24
N LEU A 27 -6.87 -25.62 1.08
CA LEU A 27 -8.02 -25.52 1.99
C LEU A 27 -8.92 -24.34 1.66
N ASN A 28 -8.34 -23.16 1.42
CA ASN A 28 -9.10 -21.99 1.01
C ASN A 28 -9.81 -22.26 -0.33
N CYS A 29 -9.11 -22.75 -1.36
CA CYS A 29 -9.71 -23.06 -2.66
C CYS A 29 -10.89 -24.03 -2.54
N ALA A 30 -10.74 -25.11 -1.76
CA ALA A 30 -11.82 -26.07 -1.54
C ALA A 30 -13.02 -25.49 -0.78
N GLU A 31 -12.80 -24.52 0.10
CA GLU A 31 -13.89 -23.83 0.83
C GLU A 31 -14.61 -22.78 -0.02
N PHE A 32 -13.92 -22.17 -0.98
CA PHE A 32 -14.45 -21.12 -1.86
C PHE A 32 -15.06 -21.64 -3.17
N GLU A 33 -14.89 -22.92 -3.53
CA GLU A 33 -15.50 -23.53 -4.73
C GLU A 33 -17.04 -23.55 -4.69
N ASP A 34 -17.64 -23.57 -3.50
CA ASP A 34 -19.10 -23.60 -3.30
C ASP A 34 -19.73 -22.20 -3.12
N GLN A 35 -18.95 -21.11 -3.23
CA GLN A 35 -19.49 -19.75 -3.12
C GLN A 35 -20.04 -19.25 -4.48
N ASP A 36 -21.33 -18.91 -4.51
CA ASP A 36 -22.01 -18.29 -5.65
C ASP A 36 -21.34 -16.96 -6.06
N ASP A 37 -21.22 -16.73 -7.38
CA ASP A 37 -20.60 -15.56 -8.03
C ASP A 37 -21.30 -14.20 -7.78
N GLU A 38 -22.31 -14.14 -6.91
CA GLU A 38 -23.07 -12.91 -6.65
C GLU A 38 -22.40 -11.98 -5.65
N ALA A 39 -21.16 -11.56 -5.94
CA ALA A 39 -20.60 -10.32 -5.42
C ALA A 39 -21.27 -9.12 -6.13
N ARG A 40 -22.57 -8.90 -5.86
CA ARG A 40 -23.29 -7.73 -6.37
C ARG A 40 -22.77 -6.48 -5.68
N ILE A 41 -22.04 -5.64 -6.43
CA ILE A 41 -21.58 -4.34 -5.94
C ILE A 41 -22.76 -3.38 -5.91
N GLU A 42 -23.34 -3.20 -4.73
CA GLU A 42 -24.39 -2.22 -4.51
C GLU A 42 -23.79 -0.81 -4.33
N ASN A 43 -24.52 0.23 -4.73
CA ASN A 43 -24.16 1.66 -4.57
C ASN A 43 -22.97 2.18 -5.41
N VAL A 44 -22.80 1.69 -6.64
CA VAL A 44 -21.89 2.33 -7.60
C VAL A 44 -22.45 3.70 -8.03
N PRO A 45 -21.67 4.79 -7.98
CA PRO A 45 -22.13 6.11 -8.43
C PRO A 45 -22.62 6.07 -9.87
N CYS A 46 -23.78 6.66 -10.16
CA CYS A 46 -24.35 6.68 -11.51
C CYS A 46 -23.42 7.30 -12.57
N LYS A 47 -22.57 8.25 -12.16
CA LYS A 47 -21.52 8.86 -13.00
C LYS A 47 -20.48 7.84 -13.48
N PHE A 48 -20.16 6.84 -12.67
CA PHE A 48 -19.21 5.78 -13.04
C PHE A 48 -19.77 4.91 -14.16
N VAL A 49 -21.07 4.61 -14.11
CA VAL A 49 -21.75 3.81 -15.14
C VAL A 49 -21.86 4.58 -16.46
N GLN A 50 -22.10 5.90 -16.40
CA GLN A 50 -22.27 6.74 -17.59
C GLN A 50 -20.95 7.03 -18.33
N ASN A 51 -19.82 7.01 -17.63
CA ASN A 51 -18.50 7.34 -18.17
C ASN A 51 -17.58 6.12 -18.29
N PHE A 52 -18.13 4.91 -18.37
CA PHE A 52 -17.34 3.70 -18.51
C PHE A 52 -16.70 3.64 -19.91
N ASP A 53 -15.36 3.65 -19.95
CA ASP A 53 -14.57 3.45 -21.15
C ASP A 53 -13.81 2.10 -21.02
N PRO A 54 -14.07 1.12 -21.91
CA PRO A 54 -13.41 -0.18 -21.90
C PRO A 54 -11.88 -0.15 -22.03
N HIS A 55 -11.28 0.97 -22.43
CA HIS A 55 -9.83 1.12 -22.48
C HIS A 55 -9.17 1.19 -21.09
N TYR A 56 -9.93 1.54 -20.05
CA TYR A 56 -9.42 1.65 -18.68
C TYR A 56 -9.85 0.45 -17.83
N PRO A 57 -8.92 -0.44 -17.42
CA PRO A 57 -9.27 -1.60 -16.62
C PRO A 57 -9.71 -1.20 -15.21
N ILE A 58 -10.77 -1.83 -14.72
CA ILE A 58 -11.23 -1.70 -13.34
C ILE A 58 -10.60 -2.81 -12.51
N ILE A 59 -9.94 -2.42 -11.41
CA ILE A 59 -9.35 -3.36 -10.46
C ILE A 59 -10.14 -3.24 -9.15
N LEU A 60 -10.62 -4.38 -8.65
CA LEU A 60 -11.30 -4.49 -7.37
C LEU A 60 -10.41 -5.25 -6.41
N GLY A 61 -10.19 -4.67 -5.22
CA GLY A 61 -9.39 -5.27 -4.16
C GLY A 61 -10.15 -5.21 -2.84
N GLY A 62 -10.08 -6.29 -2.07
CA GLY A 62 -10.58 -6.31 -0.69
C GLY A 62 -9.70 -5.43 0.20
N LEU A 63 -10.31 -4.53 0.95
CA LEU A 63 -9.61 -3.64 1.88
C LEU A 63 -9.55 -4.29 3.27
N GLY A 64 -8.37 -4.34 3.89
CA GLY A 64 -8.25 -4.82 5.28
C GLY A 64 -8.89 -3.85 6.28
N ASN A 65 -9.39 -4.36 7.42
CA ASN A 65 -10.04 -3.53 8.45
C ASN A 65 -9.17 -2.36 8.96
N SER A 66 -7.85 -2.48 8.90
CA SER A 66 -6.90 -1.43 9.28
C SER A 66 -6.77 -0.30 8.24
N GLU A 67 -7.02 -0.57 6.97
CA GLU A 67 -6.88 0.40 5.87
C GLU A 67 -8.14 1.26 5.67
N GLY A 68 -9.24 0.89 6.32
CA GLY A 68 -10.48 1.68 6.35
C GLY A 68 -10.42 2.90 7.29
N ASN A 69 -9.45 2.94 8.21
CA ASN A 69 -9.40 3.97 9.25
C ASN A 69 -8.71 5.25 8.76
N VAL A 70 -9.31 6.40 9.08
CA VAL A 70 -8.74 7.71 8.81
C VAL A 70 -7.83 8.09 9.98
N GLY A 71 -6.57 8.40 9.68
CA GLY A 71 -5.62 8.74 10.73
C GLY A 71 -4.37 9.46 10.23
N TYR A 72 -3.45 9.65 11.17
CA TYR A 72 -2.10 10.13 10.88
C TYR A 72 -1.22 8.94 10.57
N VAL A 73 -0.70 8.89 9.34
CA VAL A 73 0.27 7.89 8.96
C VAL A 73 1.65 8.53 9.01
N GLN A 74 2.54 7.93 9.81
CA GLN A 74 3.96 8.28 9.83
C GLN A 74 4.70 7.35 8.88
N MET A 75 5.32 7.91 7.84
CA MET A 75 6.13 7.13 6.91
C MET A 75 7.49 7.78 6.64
N HIS A 76 8.43 6.98 6.12
CA HIS A 76 9.76 7.44 5.75
C HIS A 76 9.78 7.69 4.24
N LEU A 77 9.80 8.97 3.83
CA LEU A 77 9.82 9.35 2.43
C LEU A 77 11.16 9.96 2.03
N LYS A 78 11.65 9.53 0.88
CA LYS A 78 12.79 10.13 0.20
C LYS A 78 12.32 10.72 -1.12
N LYS A 79 12.79 11.92 -1.41
CA LYS A 79 12.61 12.53 -2.73
C LYS A 79 13.16 11.59 -3.81
N HIS A 80 12.37 11.35 -4.85
CA HIS A 80 12.80 10.56 -6.00
C HIS A 80 13.95 11.25 -6.75
N ARG A 81 14.97 10.47 -7.18
CA ARG A 81 16.22 11.01 -7.75
C ARG A 81 15.99 11.85 -9.02
N TRP A 82 15.05 11.46 -9.87
CA TRP A 82 14.77 12.15 -11.14
C TRP A 82 13.83 13.34 -11.01
N TYR A 83 13.23 13.54 -9.83
CA TYR A 83 12.35 14.67 -9.60
C TYR A 83 13.20 15.92 -9.31
N LYS A 84 13.15 16.94 -10.18
CA LYS A 84 14.02 18.12 -10.03
C LYS A 84 13.59 19.02 -8.87
N LYS A 85 12.28 19.19 -8.66
CA LYS A 85 11.73 20.10 -7.65
C LYS A 85 11.86 19.53 -6.23
N ILE A 86 12.10 20.39 -5.26
CA ILE A 86 12.00 20.05 -3.83
C ILE A 86 10.55 20.29 -3.43
N LEU A 87 9.95 19.35 -2.71
CA LEU A 87 8.62 19.54 -2.18
C LEU A 87 8.67 20.53 -1.00
N LYS A 88 7.79 21.53 -1.02
CA LYS A 88 7.61 22.49 0.06
C LYS A 88 6.53 22.03 1.02
N PHE A 89 6.61 22.54 2.25
CA PHE A 89 5.50 22.45 3.20
C PHE A 89 4.23 23.06 2.59
N GLN A 90 3.09 22.41 2.77
CA GLN A 90 1.79 22.77 2.19
C GLN A 90 1.58 22.52 0.69
N ASP A 91 2.55 21.95 -0.02
CA ASP A 91 2.30 21.54 -1.41
C ASP A 91 1.47 20.24 -1.42
N PRO A 92 0.33 20.18 -2.14
CA PRO A 92 -0.44 18.96 -2.25
C PRO A 92 0.33 17.89 -3.02
N VAL A 93 0.35 16.67 -2.49
CA VAL A 93 0.98 15.50 -3.11
C VAL A 93 -0.01 14.36 -3.21
N ILE A 94 0.00 13.68 -4.35
CA ILE A 94 -0.74 12.45 -4.55
C ILE A 94 0.12 11.30 -4.06
N PHE A 95 -0.38 10.57 -3.07
CA PHE A 95 0.21 9.33 -2.59
C PHE A 95 -0.60 8.16 -3.12
N SER A 96 0.10 7.15 -3.62
CA SER A 96 -0.48 5.85 -3.95
C SER A 96 0.05 4.86 -2.92
N VAL A 97 -0.83 4.38 -2.03
CA VAL A 97 -0.50 3.41 -0.99
C VAL A 97 -1.55 2.31 -1.03
N GLY A 98 -1.12 1.08 -1.27
CA GLY A 98 -2.02 -0.05 -1.49
C GLY A 98 -2.93 0.20 -2.69
N TRP A 99 -4.24 0.02 -2.49
CA TRP A 99 -5.28 0.22 -3.51
C TRP A 99 -5.76 1.66 -3.68
N ARG A 100 -5.31 2.58 -2.82
CA ARG A 100 -5.81 3.95 -2.76
C ARG A 100 -4.77 4.94 -3.22
N SER A 101 -5.15 5.75 -4.21
CA SER A 101 -4.47 6.98 -4.55
C SER A 101 -5.25 8.16 -3.98
N PHE A 102 -4.63 8.96 -3.11
CA PHE A 102 -5.26 10.12 -2.51
C PHE A 102 -4.32 11.32 -2.50
N GLN A 103 -4.89 12.51 -2.62
CA GLN A 103 -4.18 13.77 -2.50
C GLN A 103 -4.17 14.19 -1.02
N THR A 104 -2.99 14.44 -0.46
CA THR A 104 -2.84 14.96 0.90
C THR A 104 -1.72 16.00 0.97
N ILE A 105 -1.72 16.76 2.06
CA ILE A 105 -0.70 17.76 2.36
C ILE A 105 0.27 17.15 3.39
N PRO A 106 1.51 16.85 2.99
CA PRO A 106 2.47 16.23 3.89
C PRO A 106 3.08 17.22 4.88
N LEU A 107 3.29 16.74 6.11
CA LEU A 107 4.04 17.42 7.17
C LEU A 107 5.38 16.69 7.34
N CYS A 108 6.48 17.41 7.10
CA CYS A 108 7.84 16.85 7.17
C CYS A 108 8.48 17.14 8.53
N TYR A 109 8.94 16.11 9.24
CA TYR A 109 9.65 16.22 10.51
C TYR A 109 11.02 15.55 10.47
N ILE A 110 11.98 16.13 11.18
CA ILE A 110 13.26 15.49 11.53
C ILE A 110 13.33 15.37 13.05
N GLU A 111 13.79 14.22 13.49
CA GLU A 111 14.06 13.95 14.89
C GLU A 111 15.52 14.34 15.19
N ASP A 112 15.70 15.30 16.10
CA ASP A 112 17.02 15.64 16.62
C ASP A 112 17.58 14.49 17.48
N HIS A 113 18.89 14.53 17.75
CA HIS A 113 19.54 13.66 18.75
C HIS A 113 18.90 13.73 20.15
N ASN A 114 18.10 14.78 20.44
CA ASN A 114 17.37 14.98 21.69
C ASN A 114 15.95 14.40 21.70
N GLY A 115 15.54 13.63 20.68
CA GLY A 115 14.19 13.07 20.57
C GLY A 115 13.09 14.11 20.29
N ARG A 116 13.45 15.39 20.10
CA ARG A 116 12.52 16.45 19.70
C ARG A 116 12.29 16.39 18.19
N GLN A 117 11.03 16.47 17.78
CA GLN A 117 10.64 16.53 16.38
C GLN A 117 10.58 17.99 15.92
N ARG A 118 11.44 18.37 14.97
CA ARG A 118 11.42 19.69 14.33
C ARG A 118 10.70 19.60 13.00
N LEU A 119 9.75 20.52 12.77
CA LEU A 119 9.07 20.68 11.50
C LEU A 119 10.01 21.32 10.47
N LEU A 120 10.05 20.76 9.26
CA LEU A 120 10.82 21.30 8.14
C LEU A 120 9.92 22.07 7.16
N LYS A 121 10.43 23.19 6.66
CA LYS A 121 9.78 23.97 5.60
C LYS A 121 9.92 23.31 4.22
N TYR A 122 10.96 22.51 4.02
CA TYR A 122 11.29 21.88 2.75
C TYR A 122 11.83 20.47 2.98
N THR A 123 11.60 19.60 2.02
CA THR A 123 12.21 18.26 2.02
C THR A 123 13.72 18.34 1.81
N THR A 124 14.48 17.59 2.61
CA THR A 124 15.95 17.55 2.41
C THR A 124 16.26 16.86 1.08
N GLN A 125 17.25 17.37 0.34
CA GLN A 125 17.52 16.89 -1.03
C GLN A 125 18.11 15.47 -1.08
N TYR A 126 18.96 15.12 -0.11
CA TYR A 126 19.74 13.89 -0.14
C TYR A 126 19.57 13.01 1.11
N MET A 127 18.94 13.54 2.17
CA MET A 127 18.70 12.82 3.41
C MET A 127 17.31 12.20 3.42
N HIS A 128 17.18 11.09 4.15
CA HIS A 128 15.88 10.53 4.46
C HIS A 128 15.27 11.38 5.57
N CYS A 129 14.18 12.08 5.28
CA CYS A 129 13.37 12.70 6.33
C CYS A 129 12.69 11.55 7.09
N ARG A 130 13.08 11.37 8.36
CA ARG A 130 12.70 10.21 9.17
C ARG A 130 11.20 10.11 9.37
N LYS A 131 10.47 11.21 9.48
CA LYS A 131 9.02 11.16 9.74
C LYS A 131 8.30 12.14 8.85
N TRP A 132 7.51 11.60 7.94
CA TRP A 132 6.48 12.33 7.24
C TRP A 132 5.15 11.92 7.84
N GLY A 133 4.50 12.87 8.49
CA GLY A 133 3.12 12.71 8.91
C GLY A 133 2.23 13.31 7.83
N PHE A 134 1.23 12.59 7.37
CA PHE A 134 0.13 13.22 6.65
C PHE A 134 -1.16 12.86 7.37
N ALA A 135 -2.01 13.87 7.55
CA ALA A 135 -3.39 13.61 7.89
C ALA A 135 -4.06 13.16 6.59
N ILE A 136 -4.70 11.99 6.60
CA ILE A 136 -5.71 11.69 5.59
C ILE A 136 -6.94 12.54 5.96
N PHE A 137 -6.84 13.86 5.83
CA PHE A 137 -8.00 14.71 5.98
C PHE A 137 -8.80 14.52 4.71
N TRP A 138 -9.93 13.81 4.79
CA TRP A 138 -10.94 13.92 3.74
C TRP A 138 -11.34 15.39 3.73
N PRO A 139 -11.01 16.19 2.70
CA PRO A 139 -11.67 17.47 2.58
C PRO A 139 -13.13 17.10 2.34
N GLY A 140 -13.92 17.17 3.42
CA GLY A 140 -15.36 17.10 3.36
C GLY A 140 -15.79 18.07 2.28
N TRP A 141 -16.34 17.51 1.21
CA TRP A 141 -17.26 18.23 0.37
C TRP A 141 -18.41 18.66 1.28
N SER A 142 -18.46 19.94 1.62
CA SER A 142 -19.70 20.64 1.94
C SER A 142 -20.12 21.42 0.72
#